data_AF-A0A542KHR1-F1
#
_entry.id   AF-A0A542KHR1-F1
#
_cell.length_a   1.000
_cell.length_b   1.000
_cell.length_c   1.000
_cell.angle_alpha   90.00
_cell.angle_beta   90.00
_cell.angle_gamma   90.00
#
_symmetry.space_group_name_H-M   'P 1'
#
loop_
_entity.id
_entity.type
_entity.pdbx_description
1 polymer ?
#
loop_
_entity_poly.entity_id
_entity_poly.type
_entity_poly.pdbx_seq_one_letter_code
_entity_poly.pdbx_strand_id
1 'polypeptide(L)'
;MHVEPYLADVVAQLRAVFPEGVREGDADYDPLLVILWDVLSERNLGVVVEAAFGHERHVVRNGMAAALSVRKPSAQQVERLRQRMVERGWLLDDDESEVDG
;
A
#
# COMPACT_ATOMS: atom_id res chain seq x y z
N MET A 1 -20.07 1.95 0.01
CA MET A 1 -18.79 2.08 0.73
C MET A 1 -18.41 3.54 0.70
N HIS A 2 -18.39 4.24 1.84
CA HIS A 2 -17.89 5.61 1.89
C HIS A 2 -16.37 5.51 2.04
N VAL A 3 -15.65 5.92 1.00
CA VAL A 3 -14.20 6.05 1.03
C VAL A 3 -13.94 7.52 1.29
N GLU A 4 -13.25 7.83 2.38
CA GLU A 4 -12.86 9.20 2.69
C GLU A 4 -12.09 9.81 1.50
N PRO A 5 -12.24 11.10 1.20
CA PRO A 5 -11.65 11.71 0.00
C PRO A 5 -10.15 11.43 -0.15
N TYR A 6 -9.38 11.51 0.95
CA TYR A 6 -7.95 11.21 0.94
C TYR A 6 -7.63 9.75 0.60
N LEU A 7 -8.50 8.80 0.96
CA LEU A 7 -8.33 7.39 0.59
C LEU A 7 -8.66 7.15 -0.89
N ALA A 8 -9.54 7.96 -1.49
CA ALA A 8 -9.84 7.87 -2.92
C ALA A 8 -8.62 8.26 -3.76
N ASP A 9 -7.86 9.27 -3.34
CA ASP A 9 -6.61 9.67 -3.99
C ASP A 9 -5.55 8.56 -3.89
N VAL A 10 -5.41 7.92 -2.73
CA VAL A 10 -4.52 6.77 -2.53
C VAL A 10 -4.90 5.63 -3.50
N VAL A 11 -6.19 5.31 -3.61
CA VAL A 11 -6.69 4.27 -4.52
C VAL A 11 -6.40 4.62 -5.98
N ALA A 12 -6.58 5.88 -6.37
CA ALA A 12 -6.30 6.34 -7.73
C ALA A 12 -4.81 6.20 -8.07
N GLN A 13 -3.93 6.60 -7.15
CA GLN A 13 -2.48 6.44 -7.30
C GLN A 13 -2.08 4.96 -7.38
N LEU A 14 -2.61 4.09 -6.51
CA LEU A 14 -2.32 2.66 -6.56
C LEU A 14 -2.71 2.03 -7.90
N ARG A 15 -3.87 2.40 -8.45
CA ARG A 15 -4.31 1.92 -9.77
C ARG A 15 -3.44 2.44 -10.92
N ALA A 16 -2.90 3.65 -10.81
CA ALA A 16 -1.97 4.20 -11.79
C ALA A 16 -0.60 3.48 -11.74
N VAL A 17 -0.11 3.20 -10.54
CA VAL A 17 1.19 2.53 -10.31
C VAL A 17 1.13 1.03 -10.66
N PHE A 18 -0.02 0.40 -10.42
CA PHE A 18 -0.29 -1.02 -10.66
C PHE A 18 -1.55 -1.20 -11.53
N PRO A 19 -1.49 -0.89 -12.83
CA PRO A 19 -2.66 -0.96 -13.71
C PRO A 19 -3.21 -2.39 -13.88
N GLU A 20 -2.36 -3.41 -13.75
CA GLU A 20 -2.78 -4.82 -13.79
C GLU A 20 -3.25 -5.36 -12.43
N GLY A 21 -3.18 -4.53 -11.39
CA GLY A 21 -3.37 -4.92 -10.00
C GLY A 21 -2.19 -5.71 -9.43
N VAL A 22 -2.27 -6.00 -8.14
CA VAL A 22 -1.32 -6.84 -7.41
C VAL A 22 -2.12 -7.93 -6.72
N ARG A 23 -1.73 -9.20 -6.85
CA ARG A 23 -2.45 -10.35 -6.27
C ARG A 23 -1.70 -10.94 -5.07
N GLU A 24 -2.42 -11.67 -4.22
CA GLU A 24 -1.77 -12.47 -3.19
C GLU A 24 -0.79 -13.47 -3.81
N GLY A 25 0.42 -13.54 -3.27
CA GLY A 25 1.50 -14.38 -3.82
C GLY A 25 2.40 -13.70 -4.85
N ASP A 26 2.03 -12.51 -5.34
CA ASP A 26 2.93 -11.71 -6.17
C ASP A 26 4.12 -11.21 -5.33
N ALA A 27 5.29 -11.11 -5.94
CA ALA A 27 6.51 -10.65 -5.27
C ALA A 27 6.39 -9.23 -4.69
N ASP A 28 5.45 -8.45 -5.22
CA ASP A 28 5.18 -7.07 -4.81
C ASP A 28 4.10 -6.95 -3.73
N TYR A 29 3.32 -8.00 -3.47
CA TYR A 29 2.18 -7.94 -2.54
C TYR A 29 2.61 -7.70 -1.09
N ASP A 30 3.46 -8.55 -0.54
CA ASP A 30 3.92 -8.42 0.85
C ASP A 30 4.72 -7.09 1.07
N PRO A 31 5.64 -6.68 0.18
CA PRO A 31 6.27 -5.36 0.28
C PRO A 31 5.29 -4.18 0.17
N LEU A 32 4.28 -4.27 -0.71
CA LEU A 32 3.27 -3.21 -0.86
C LEU A 32 2.46 -3.03 0.43
N LEU A 33 2.06 -4.13 1.07
CA LEU A 33 1.35 -4.08 2.34
C LEU A 33 2.17 -3.39 3.43
N VAL A 34 3.48 -3.65 3.49
CA VAL A 34 4.38 -2.97 4.43
C VAL A 34 4.50 -1.48 4.14
N ILE A 35 4.62 -1.07 2.88
CA ILE A 35 4.68 0.36 2.50
C ILE A 35 3.37 1.07 2.90
N LEU A 36 2.23 0.45 2.59
CA LEU A 36 0.92 1.04 2.90
C LEU A 36 0.64 1.07 4.40
N TRP A 37 1.20 0.14 5.18
CA TRP A 37 1.05 0.10 6.63
C TRP A 37 1.75 1.26 7.33
N ASP A 38 2.86 1.75 6.77
CA ASP A 38 3.58 2.92 7.28
C ASP A 38 2.66 4.16 7.27
N VAL A 39 1.91 4.32 6.18
CA VAL A 39 1.12 5.53 5.90
C VAL A 39 -0.39 5.40 6.19
N LEU A 40 -0.89 4.18 6.44
CA LEU A 40 -2.32 3.92 6.69
C LEU A 40 -2.55 3.02 7.90
N SER A 41 -3.63 3.31 8.65
CA SER A 41 -4.14 2.38 9.66
C SER A 41 -4.63 1.06 9.04
N GLU A 42 -4.66 -0.03 9.83
CA GLU A 42 -5.15 -1.36 9.42
C GLU A 42 -6.49 -1.31 8.69
N ARG A 43 -7.43 -0.52 9.21
CA ARG A 43 -8.77 -0.36 8.66
C ARG A 43 -8.74 0.30 7.29
N ASN A 44 -7.96 1.37 7.15
CA ASN A 44 -7.85 2.13 5.90
C ASN A 44 -7.10 1.34 4.83
N LEU A 45 -6.06 0.62 5.23
CA LEU A 45 -5.30 -0.27 4.36
C LEU A 45 -6.23 -1.32 3.71
N GLY A 46 -7.08 -1.97 4.50
CA GLY A 46 -8.07 -2.91 3.97
C GLY A 46 -9.05 -2.25 2.99
N VAL A 47 -9.52 -1.04 3.29
CA VAL A 47 -10.42 -0.25 2.42
C VAL A 47 -9.75 0.12 1.09
N VAL A 48 -8.49 0.56 1.14
CA VAL A 48 -7.73 1.02 -0.02
C VAL A 48 -7.36 -0.14 -0.93
N VAL A 49 -6.87 -1.26 -0.36
CA VAL A 49 -6.46 -2.44 -1.14
C VAL A 49 -7.68 -3.15 -1.75
N GLU A 50 -8.82 -3.20 -1.03
CA GLU A 50 -10.11 -3.65 -1.56
C GLU A 50 -10.56 -2.79 -2.73
N ALA A 51 -10.53 -1.47 -2.57
CA ALA A 51 -10.94 -0.56 -3.63
C ALA A 51 -9.98 -0.58 -4.83
N ALA A 52 -8.66 -0.66 -4.61
CA ALA A 52 -7.66 -0.61 -5.67
C ALA A 52 -7.60 -1.90 -6.48
N PHE A 53 -7.59 -3.06 -5.82
CA PHE A 53 -7.28 -4.36 -6.44
C PHE A 53 -8.39 -5.41 -6.28
N GLY A 54 -9.44 -5.12 -5.49
CA GLY A 54 -10.56 -6.04 -5.29
C GLY A 54 -10.33 -7.12 -4.22
N HIS A 55 -9.29 -6.98 -3.38
CA HIS A 55 -9.04 -7.94 -2.30
C HIS A 55 -10.01 -7.78 -1.14
N GLU A 56 -10.47 -8.90 -0.58
CA GLU A 56 -11.32 -8.87 0.60
C GLU A 56 -10.54 -8.40 1.84
N ARG A 57 -11.13 -7.54 2.67
CA ARG A 57 -10.44 -6.92 3.81
C ARG A 57 -9.79 -7.91 4.78
N HIS A 58 -10.42 -9.07 4.98
CA HIS A 58 -9.89 -10.10 5.87
C HIS A 58 -8.65 -10.79 5.27
N VAL A 59 -8.61 -10.96 3.94
CA VAL A 59 -7.43 -11.43 3.20
C VAL A 59 -6.29 -10.44 3.36
N VAL A 60 -6.57 -9.15 3.12
CA VAL A 60 -5.59 -8.06 3.27
C VAL A 60 -5.03 -8.02 4.70
N ARG A 61 -5.90 -8.13 5.72
CA ARG A 61 -5.47 -8.14 7.13
C ARG A 61 -4.56 -9.33 7.45
N ASN A 62 -4.91 -10.52 6.96
CA ASN A 62 -4.09 -11.72 7.17
C ASN A 62 -2.75 -11.61 6.44
N GLY A 63 -2.76 -11.12 5.20
CA GLY A 63 -1.55 -10.83 4.43
C GLY A 63 -0.66 -9.83 5.14
N MET A 64 -1.24 -8.78 5.71
CA MET A 64 -0.53 -7.77 6.49
C MET A 64 0.14 -8.38 7.74
N ALA A 65 -0.62 -9.13 8.54
CA ALA A 65 -0.07 -9.82 9.70
C ALA A 65 1.09 -10.76 9.31
N ALA A 66 0.96 -11.47 8.18
CA ALA A 66 2.02 -12.32 7.66
C ALA A 66 3.25 -11.52 7.21
N ALA A 67 3.07 -10.43 6.48
CA ALA A 67 4.14 -9.55 6.00
C ALA A 67 4.89 -8.81 7.12
N LEU A 68 4.33 -8.69 8.34
CA LEU A 68 5.06 -8.16 9.50
C LEU A 68 5.73 -9.23 10.35
N SER A 69 5.37 -10.50 10.19
CA SER A 69 5.82 -11.58 11.06
C SER A 69 6.56 -12.68 10.29
N VAL A 70 5.82 -13.54 9.59
CA VAL A 70 6.32 -14.81 9.02
C VAL A 70 6.83 -14.67 7.59
N ARG A 71 6.28 -13.75 6.79
CA ARG A 71 6.66 -13.46 5.40
C ARG A 71 7.24 -12.07 5.26
N LYS A 72 8.06 -11.67 6.24
CA LYS A 72 8.60 -10.31 6.27
C LYS A 72 9.44 -10.03 5.03
N PRO A 73 9.04 -9.08 4.15
CA PRO A 73 9.87 -8.72 3.02
C PRO A 73 11.16 -8.08 3.53
N SER A 74 12.27 -8.33 2.83
CA SER A 74 13.53 -7.65 3.16
C SER A 74 13.39 -6.14 2.95
N ALA A 75 14.11 -5.36 3.75
CA ALA A 75 14.14 -3.90 3.59
C ALA A 75 14.50 -3.48 2.15
N GLN A 76 15.35 -4.25 1.48
CA GLN A 76 15.71 -4.01 0.09
C GLN A 76 14.54 -4.25 -0.88
N GLN A 77 13.68 -5.25 -0.64
CA GLN A 77 12.49 -5.46 -1.47
C GLN A 77 11.47 -4.33 -1.29
N VAL A 78 11.28 -3.88 -0.04
CA VAL A 78 10.41 -2.75 0.28
C VAL A 78 10.92 -1.49 -0.41
N GLU A 79 12.20 -1.18 -0.27
CA GLU A 79 12.80 0.03 -0.86
C GLU A 79 12.76 0.00 -2.40
N ARG A 80 13.09 -1.13 -3.03
CA ARG A 80 12.97 -1.27 -4.49
C ARG A 80 11.55 -1.04 -4.97
N LEU A 81 10.56 -1.57 -4.25
CA LEU A 81 9.17 -1.36 -4.60
C LEU A 81 8.78 0.12 -4.42
N ARG A 82 9.16 0.74 -3.30
CA ARG A 82 8.92 2.15 -3.02
C ARG A 82 9.47 3.04 -4.14
N GLN A 83 10.72 2.84 -4.53
CA GLN A 83 11.34 3.57 -5.64
C GLN A 83 10.57 3.40 -6.96
N ARG A 84 10.17 2.16 -7.29
CA ARG A 84 9.38 1.89 -8.50
C ARG A 84 7.98 2.51 -8.44
N MET A 85 7.39 2.62 -7.25
CA MET A 85 6.11 3.32 -7.05
C MET A 85 6.29 4.82 -7.30
N VAL A 86 7.33 5.44 -6.74
CA VAL A 86 7.66 6.86 -6.92
C VAL A 86 7.94 7.20 -8.39
N GLU A 87 8.72 6.37 -9.10
CA GLU A 87 8.97 6.52 -10.54
C GLU A 87 7.68 6.50 -11.38
N ARG A 88 6.62 5.86 -10.86
CA ARG A 88 5.29 5.76 -11.48
C ARG A 88 4.30 6.80 -10.97
N GLY A 89 4.77 7.78 -10.20
CA GLY A 89 3.95 8.89 -9.71
C GLY A 89 3.23 8.61 -8.39
N TRP A 90 3.73 7.69 -7.57
CA TRP A 90 3.34 7.61 -6.16
C TRP A 90 3.91 8.81 -5.40
N LEU A 91 3.03 9.59 -4.76
CA LEU A 91 3.37 10.85 -4.08
C LEU A 91 3.09 10.81 -2.58
N LEU A 92 2.61 9.68 -2.05
CA LEU A 92 2.40 9.48 -0.63
C LEU A 92 3.73 9.09 0.04
N ASP A 93 4.50 10.10 0.40
CA ASP A 93 5.54 9.95 1.43
C ASP A 93 4.93 10.26 2.80
N ASP A 94 5.58 9.76 3.85
CA ASP A 94 5.28 9.93 5.29
C ASP A 94 5.44 11.39 5.75
N ASP A 95 5.28 12.35 4.84
CA ASP A 95 5.63 13.74 4.97
C ASP A 95 4.54 14.50 5.76
N GLU A 96 4.52 14.25 7.07
CA GLU A 96 4.48 15.35 8.03
C GLU A 96 5.84 16.09 8.07
N SER A 97 6.44 16.46 6.91
CA SER A 97 7.27 17.65 6.94
C SER A 97 6.34 18.84 6.82
N GLU A 98 5.82 19.23 7.99
CA GLU A 98 5.56 20.64 8.27
C GLU A 98 6.79 21.42 7.80
N VAL A 99 6.63 22.03 6.63
CA VAL A 99 7.35 23.24 6.24
C VAL A 99 7.01 24.30 7.28
N ASP A 100 7.80 24.41 8.34
CA ASP A 100 7.83 25.64 9.13
C ASP A 100 9.17 26.34 8.91
N GLY A 101 9.04 27.61 8.48
CA GLY A 101 10.14 28.49 8.10
C GLY A 101 10.58 29.44 9.20
#